data_AF-A0A6N9Q0G9-F1
#
_entry.id   AF-A0A6N9Q0G9-F1
#
_cell.length_a   1.000
_cell.length_b   1.000
_cell.length_c   1.000
_cell.angle_alpha   90.00
_cell.angle_beta   90.00
_cell.angle_gamma   90.00
#
_symmetry.space_group_name_H-M   'P 1'
#
loop_
_entity.id
_entity.type
_entity.pdbx_description
1 polymer ?
#
loop_
_entity_poly.entity_id
_entity_poly.type
_entity_poly.pdbx_seq_one_letter_code
_entity_poly.pdbx_strand_id
1 'polypeptide(L)'
;MRKLNIVSSKYRKIYYLFLLITILTSGCFQQKSELQEMSQNKEFKQINENLHINLLERSYYENENYAFFYNNIYQMFKENLDLYKTAWLLKTKEILQTPFNQNDMHLIKNTYEAKKDTLSSYNSIYDTYLKVLIEQIIYDNFSNESINLHVQRLLNQLDDNSGLFYWESEKEGLEEKLTATALVLEVFQVLNTYPKELAKTENKLQELFMDNNNFTYDLNEAKMNLVSKGIPIILSLNYLEIPLNQLNNKVVEERQEWLQYWLQYFNSLSSTEINNVVVNNEIILNLQKASEYMSVDLQIDSKYLNNFEPLSSTVDFQMIYKMILANEIIKDNSANQAVKENVKNFTVDWIYEGDIQFNLRDNYYGMVTAKKLNMPHNKNKILETLTRYHKDRVNSLEELYFFTLSVNELNSLTKFIESIEELYTQLSNEHTEKDIQTTFYLTSIDYLLNLDGSVDKKLDIIFNVEDISNRLNDHESEKELFYIINSAKNQNINLDIDQLSDAIQKYFSQQVGGYTVKNDVNAVNLYSTFRMVRAKEIYQLPIYEEEQKQVLHFVNNLTGEKGGYFIQLPEDQSDVNNYSDLFTLEGFYYGVYLMQLLNE
;
A
#
# COMPACT_ATOMS: atom_id res chain seq x y z
N MET A 1 -80.17 28.34 24.13
CA MET A 1 -80.57 27.03 23.55
C MET A 1 -81.30 27.26 22.24
N ARG A 2 -80.63 27.10 21.09
CA ARG A 2 -81.29 26.94 19.77
C ARG A 2 -80.38 26.14 18.83
N LYS A 3 -80.85 24.92 18.54
CA LYS A 3 -80.66 24.07 17.35
C LYS A 3 -79.22 23.82 16.87
N LEU A 4 -78.63 22.76 17.43
CA LEU A 4 -77.78 21.83 16.67
C LEU A 4 -78.59 21.30 15.49
N ASN A 5 -78.22 21.69 14.27
CA ASN A 5 -78.75 21.10 13.06
C ASN A 5 -77.82 19.97 12.61
N ILE A 6 -78.47 18.83 12.43
CA ILE A 6 -77.97 17.53 12.01
C ILE A 6 -77.29 17.68 10.63
N VAL A 7 -75.96 17.64 10.60
CA VAL A 7 -75.24 17.28 9.38
C VAL A 7 -75.38 15.77 9.24
N SER A 8 -76.19 15.34 8.28
CA SER A 8 -76.52 13.93 8.05
C SER A 8 -75.26 13.06 7.98
N SER A 9 -75.29 11.83 8.53
CA SER A 9 -74.13 10.94 8.56
C SER A 9 -73.57 10.61 7.17
N LYS A 10 -74.38 10.79 6.11
CA LYS A 10 -73.94 10.71 4.71
C LYS A 10 -72.87 11.76 4.38
N TYR A 11 -73.04 13.01 4.81
CA TYR A 11 -72.08 14.08 4.50
C TYR A 11 -70.76 13.94 5.26
N ARG A 12 -70.78 13.38 6.48
CA ARG A 12 -69.53 13.04 7.20
C ARG A 12 -68.72 11.97 6.48
N LYS A 13 -69.37 10.90 6.00
CA LYS A 13 -68.68 9.85 5.24
C LYS A 13 -68.09 10.38 3.94
N ILE A 14 -68.83 11.23 3.22
CA ILE A 14 -68.35 11.87 1.99
C ILE A 14 -67.17 12.81 2.29
N TYR A 15 -67.24 13.59 3.37
CA TYR A 15 -66.14 14.47 3.77
C TYR A 15 -64.87 13.69 4.16
N TYR A 16 -64.99 12.62 4.95
CA TYR A 16 -63.84 11.76 5.28
C TYR A 16 -63.28 11.05 4.06
N LEU A 17 -64.13 10.58 3.14
CA LEU A 17 -63.69 9.98 1.88
C LEU A 17 -62.95 11.00 1.02
N PHE A 18 -63.47 12.23 0.93
CA PHE A 18 -62.83 13.31 0.19
C PHE A 18 -61.47 13.65 0.80
N LEU A 19 -61.38 13.75 2.13
CA LEU A 19 -60.13 14.04 2.84
C LEU A 19 -59.10 12.92 2.69
N LEU A 20 -59.54 11.65 2.71
CA LEU A 20 -58.68 10.48 2.42
C LEU A 20 -58.18 10.49 0.98
N ILE A 21 -59.05 10.80 0.01
CA ILE A 21 -58.66 10.95 -1.40
C ILE A 21 -57.71 12.12 -1.55
N THR A 22 -57.93 13.25 -0.87
CA THR A 22 -57.01 14.40 -0.93
C THR A 22 -55.65 14.02 -0.37
N ILE A 23 -55.58 13.35 0.79
CA ILE A 23 -54.31 12.90 1.40
C ILE A 23 -53.58 11.88 0.50
N LEU A 24 -54.31 10.90 -0.05
CA LEU A 24 -53.74 9.89 -0.95
C LEU A 24 -53.25 10.51 -2.26
N THR A 25 -54.01 11.45 -2.83
CA THR A 25 -53.62 12.13 -4.08
C THR A 25 -52.50 13.13 -3.87
N SER A 26 -52.48 13.89 -2.77
CA SER A 26 -51.36 14.79 -2.44
C SER A 26 -50.09 14.02 -2.10
N GLY A 27 -50.18 12.89 -1.40
CA GLY A 27 -49.05 12.00 -1.14
C GLY A 27 -48.46 11.40 -2.43
N CYS A 28 -49.32 10.92 -3.34
CA CYS A 28 -48.87 10.44 -4.65
C CYS A 28 -48.30 11.57 -5.53
N PHE A 29 -48.85 12.79 -5.50
CA PHE A 29 -48.35 13.90 -6.32
C PHE A 29 -46.98 14.40 -5.85
N GLN A 30 -46.73 14.40 -4.54
CA GLN A 30 -45.47 14.88 -3.97
C GLN A 30 -44.33 13.88 -4.22
N GLN A 31 -44.61 12.58 -4.07
CA GLN A 31 -43.65 11.52 -4.42
C GLN A 31 -43.37 11.50 -5.94
N LYS A 32 -44.38 11.75 -6.77
CA LYS A 32 -44.23 11.82 -8.23
C LYS A 32 -43.52 13.10 -8.71
N SER A 33 -43.65 14.23 -8.01
CA SER A 33 -42.91 15.45 -8.35
C SER A 33 -41.43 15.36 -7.94
N GLU A 34 -41.11 14.76 -6.79
CA GLU A 34 -39.71 14.49 -6.41
C GLU A 34 -39.04 13.50 -7.39
N LEU A 35 -39.74 12.44 -7.81
CA LEU A 35 -39.28 11.53 -8.87
C LEU A 35 -39.19 12.22 -10.26
N GLN A 36 -40.06 13.18 -10.57
CA GLN A 36 -39.98 13.96 -11.82
C GLN A 36 -38.86 15.00 -11.80
N GLU A 37 -38.58 15.67 -10.68
CA GLU A 37 -37.41 16.55 -10.55
C GLU A 37 -36.09 15.76 -10.56
N MET A 38 -36.06 14.54 -10.00
CA MET A 38 -34.92 13.63 -10.12
C MET A 38 -34.67 13.16 -11.56
N SER A 39 -35.72 12.99 -12.37
CA SER A 39 -35.60 12.50 -13.77
C SER A 39 -35.40 13.61 -14.81
N GLN A 40 -35.74 14.86 -14.51
CA GLN A 40 -35.68 15.95 -15.51
C GLN A 40 -34.34 16.70 -15.60
N ASN A 41 -33.34 16.42 -14.75
CA ASN A 41 -32.15 17.29 -14.66
C ASN A 41 -30.75 16.67 -14.71
N LYS A 42 -30.59 15.38 -15.06
CA LYS A 42 -29.26 14.85 -15.40
C LYS A 42 -29.38 13.83 -16.53
N GLU A 43 -28.85 14.15 -17.71
CA GLU A 43 -28.33 13.11 -18.59
C GLU A 43 -27.41 12.24 -17.72
N PHE A 44 -27.71 10.94 -17.60
CA PHE A 44 -26.83 10.02 -16.91
C PHE A 44 -25.46 10.11 -17.58
N LYS A 45 -24.46 10.59 -16.83
CA LYS A 45 -23.12 10.79 -17.38
C LYS A 45 -22.60 9.42 -17.79
N GLN A 46 -22.20 9.29 -19.05
CA GLN A 46 -21.42 8.14 -19.50
C GLN A 46 -20.18 8.00 -18.61
N ILE A 47 -19.79 6.76 -18.33
CA ILE A 47 -18.58 6.41 -17.58
C ILE A 47 -17.42 7.23 -18.16
N ASN A 48 -16.77 8.06 -17.35
CA ASN A 48 -15.56 8.75 -17.79
C ASN A 48 -14.39 7.76 -17.71
N GLU A 49 -14.30 6.89 -18.71
CA GLU A 49 -13.35 5.76 -18.76
C GLU A 49 -11.92 6.22 -18.48
N ASN A 50 -11.52 7.40 -18.96
CA ASN A 50 -10.17 7.93 -18.74
C ASN A 50 -9.86 8.17 -17.26
N LEU A 51 -10.80 8.73 -16.47
CA LEU A 51 -10.57 8.92 -15.03
C LEU A 51 -10.45 7.59 -14.30
N HIS A 52 -11.30 6.62 -14.65
CA HIS A 52 -11.26 5.29 -14.06
C HIS A 52 -9.96 4.54 -14.41
N ILE A 53 -9.54 4.58 -15.68
CA ILE A 53 -8.27 3.98 -16.12
C ILE A 53 -7.10 4.62 -15.38
N ASN A 54 -7.03 5.94 -15.31
CA ASN A 54 -5.95 6.64 -14.60
C ASN A 54 -5.89 6.26 -13.11
N LEU A 55 -7.04 6.07 -12.45
CA LEU A 55 -7.08 5.62 -11.06
C LEU A 55 -6.58 4.18 -10.94
N LEU A 56 -7.00 3.30 -11.84
CA LEU A 56 -6.61 1.89 -11.82
C LEU A 56 -5.12 1.69 -12.15
N GLU A 57 -4.57 2.50 -13.05
CA GLU A 57 -3.13 2.55 -13.33
C GLU A 57 -2.32 2.87 -12.07
N ARG A 58 -2.81 3.77 -11.22
CA ARG A 58 -2.17 4.10 -9.93
C ARG A 58 -2.24 2.97 -8.91
N SER A 59 -3.22 2.07 -9.03
CA SER A 59 -3.30 0.84 -8.24
C SER A 59 -2.44 -0.30 -8.79
N TYR A 60 -1.84 -0.15 -9.97
CA TYR A 60 -1.08 -1.22 -10.63
C TYR A 60 0.42 -1.11 -10.34
N TYR A 61 0.97 -2.16 -9.75
CA TYR A 61 2.40 -2.32 -9.53
C TYR A 61 3.00 -3.28 -10.56
N GLU A 62 4.14 -2.91 -11.16
CA GLU A 62 4.95 -3.80 -12.00
C GLU A 62 6.45 -3.51 -11.79
N ASN A 63 7.25 -4.56 -11.60
CA ASN A 63 8.72 -4.52 -11.66
C ASN A 63 9.23 -5.65 -12.57
N GLU A 64 10.53 -5.95 -12.59
CA GLU A 64 11.08 -7.04 -13.43
C GLU A 64 10.47 -8.42 -13.16
N ASN A 65 10.08 -8.70 -11.92
CA ASN A 65 9.75 -10.03 -11.41
C ASN A 65 8.27 -10.23 -11.05
N TYR A 66 7.55 -9.14 -10.82
CA TYR A 66 6.23 -9.15 -10.21
C TYR A 66 5.34 -8.11 -10.86
N ALA A 67 4.05 -8.40 -10.87
CA ALA A 67 3.02 -7.41 -11.14
C ALA A 67 1.76 -7.77 -10.36
N PHE A 68 1.04 -6.76 -9.86
CA PHE A 68 -0.23 -6.94 -9.16
C PHE A 68 -0.96 -5.62 -8.96
N PHE A 69 -2.25 -5.70 -8.65
CA PHE A 69 -3.00 -4.53 -8.18
C PHE A 69 -3.01 -4.47 -6.65
N TYR A 70 -2.91 -3.26 -6.10
CA TYR A 70 -2.96 -2.98 -4.66
C TYR A 70 -3.64 -1.64 -4.39
N ASN A 71 -4.31 -1.51 -3.25
CA ASN A 71 -5.03 -0.28 -2.89
C ASN A 71 -4.17 0.67 -2.05
N ASN A 72 -3.46 1.62 -2.70
CA ASN A 72 -2.75 2.73 -2.03
C ASN A 72 -3.28 4.12 -2.38
N ILE A 73 -4.47 4.19 -2.96
CA ILE A 73 -5.02 5.41 -3.56
C ILE A 73 -5.15 6.56 -2.56
N TYR A 74 -5.60 6.28 -1.33
CA TYR A 74 -5.75 7.29 -0.29
C TYR A 74 -4.43 8.01 0.03
N GLN A 75 -3.35 7.27 0.24
CA GLN A 75 -2.06 7.86 0.63
C GLN A 75 -1.48 8.71 -0.50
N MET A 76 -1.68 8.30 -1.75
CA MET A 76 -1.31 9.05 -2.94
C MET A 76 -2.05 10.39 -3.00
N PHE A 77 -3.36 10.42 -2.74
CA PHE A 77 -4.15 11.66 -2.79
C PHE A 77 -3.98 12.56 -1.58
N LYS A 78 -3.67 11.99 -0.41
CA LYS A 78 -3.28 12.78 0.75
C LYS A 78 -1.84 13.28 0.65
N GLU A 79 -1.14 12.91 -0.42
CA GLU A 79 0.26 13.21 -0.68
C GLU A 79 1.11 12.91 0.56
N ASN A 80 0.96 11.73 1.17
CA ASN A 80 1.73 11.38 2.36
C ASN A 80 3.05 10.77 1.96
N LEU A 81 4.14 11.53 2.04
CA LEU A 81 5.46 11.07 1.63
C LEU A 81 6.10 10.22 2.72
N ASP A 82 6.54 9.03 2.32
CA ASP A 82 7.51 8.25 3.05
C ASP A 82 8.90 8.90 2.85
N LEU A 83 9.40 9.57 3.90
CA LEU A 83 10.68 10.29 3.85
C LEU A 83 11.85 9.36 3.47
N TYR A 84 11.82 8.11 3.93
CA TYR A 84 12.87 7.14 3.64
C TYR A 84 12.86 6.79 2.16
N LYS A 85 11.71 6.36 1.63
CA LYS A 85 11.58 6.01 0.21
C LYS A 85 11.89 7.20 -0.69
N THR A 86 11.41 8.39 -0.32
CA THR A 86 11.64 9.63 -1.07
C THR A 86 13.13 9.97 -1.13
N ALA A 87 13.81 10.05 0.02
CA ALA A 87 15.23 10.44 0.09
C ALA A 87 16.11 9.49 -0.72
N TRP A 88 15.96 8.17 -0.51
CA TRP A 88 16.81 7.19 -1.16
C TRP A 88 16.50 7.00 -2.65
N LEU A 89 15.23 7.12 -3.06
CA LEU A 89 14.89 7.12 -4.50
C LEU A 89 15.49 8.35 -5.20
N LEU A 90 15.42 9.54 -4.58
CA LEU A 90 16.05 10.75 -5.12
C LEU A 90 17.56 10.58 -5.24
N LYS A 91 18.26 10.13 -4.18
CA LYS A 91 19.71 9.87 -4.20
C LYS A 91 20.11 8.82 -5.24
N THR A 92 19.31 7.76 -5.39
CA THR A 92 19.54 6.72 -6.41
C THR A 92 19.39 7.28 -7.82
N LYS A 93 18.35 8.07 -8.09
CA LYS A 93 18.16 8.69 -9.41
C LYS A 93 19.24 9.74 -9.73
N GLU A 94 19.69 10.48 -8.72
CA GLU A 94 20.80 11.45 -8.84
C GLU A 94 22.10 10.77 -9.29
N ILE A 95 22.58 9.74 -8.57
CA ILE A 95 23.83 9.05 -8.91
C ILE A 95 23.77 8.33 -10.26
N LEU A 96 22.58 7.81 -10.60
CA LEU A 96 22.35 7.18 -11.90
C LEU A 96 22.15 8.18 -13.05
N GLN A 97 22.14 9.48 -12.77
CA GLN A 97 21.88 10.55 -13.73
C GLN A 97 20.55 10.36 -14.49
N THR A 98 19.54 9.86 -13.79
CA THR A 98 18.19 9.62 -14.33
C THR A 98 17.22 10.61 -13.69
N PRO A 99 17.07 11.82 -14.23
CA PRO A 99 16.27 12.86 -13.59
C PRO A 99 14.80 12.45 -13.49
N PHE A 100 14.15 12.89 -12.42
CA PHE A 100 12.69 12.90 -12.38
C PHE A 100 12.14 13.81 -13.48
N ASN A 101 10.97 13.46 -14.01
CA ASN A 101 10.25 14.41 -14.84
C ASN A 101 9.84 15.64 -13.98
N GLN A 102 9.63 16.78 -14.62
CA GLN A 102 9.36 18.04 -13.90
C GLN A 102 8.07 17.98 -13.07
N ASN A 103 7.06 17.22 -13.51
CA ASN A 103 5.79 17.12 -12.80
C ASN A 103 5.95 16.33 -11.50
N ASP A 104 6.67 15.21 -11.53
CA ASP A 104 6.96 14.38 -10.36
C ASP A 104 7.79 15.18 -9.34
N MET A 105 8.80 15.91 -9.82
CA MET A 105 9.63 16.75 -8.93
C MET A 105 8.81 17.88 -8.30
N HIS A 106 7.94 18.52 -9.08
CA HIS A 106 7.01 19.55 -8.56
C HIS A 106 6.02 18.96 -7.54
N LEU A 107 5.53 17.75 -7.77
CA LEU A 107 4.65 17.04 -6.84
C LEU A 107 5.36 16.72 -5.53
N ILE A 108 6.55 16.12 -5.59
CA ILE A 108 7.40 15.84 -4.41
C ILE A 108 7.63 17.14 -3.63
N LYS A 109 8.05 18.21 -4.31
CA LYS A 109 8.36 19.49 -3.70
C LYS A 109 7.14 20.10 -3.00
N ASN A 110 6.02 20.23 -3.70
CA ASN A 110 4.79 20.82 -3.15
C ASN A 110 4.28 20.03 -1.95
N THR A 111 4.34 18.70 -2.05
CA THR A 111 3.92 17.82 -0.97
C THR A 111 4.80 17.99 0.27
N TYR A 112 6.12 18.01 0.06
CA TYR A 112 7.10 18.20 1.12
C TYR A 112 6.92 19.57 1.80
N GLU A 113 6.70 20.63 1.03
CA GLU A 113 6.40 21.98 1.53
C GLU A 113 5.09 22.03 2.34
N ALA A 114 4.00 21.44 1.81
CA ALA A 114 2.69 21.45 2.45
C ALA A 114 2.67 20.73 3.81
N LYS A 115 3.58 19.77 4.01
CA LYS A 115 3.67 18.96 5.23
C LYS A 115 4.85 19.31 6.14
N LYS A 116 5.62 20.35 5.80
CA LYS A 116 6.81 20.77 6.56
C LYS A 116 6.53 20.97 8.05
N ASP A 117 5.33 21.48 8.38
CA ASP A 117 4.91 21.77 9.76
C ASP A 117 4.32 20.55 10.49
N THR A 118 3.70 19.60 9.78
CA THR A 118 3.13 18.37 10.38
C THR A 118 4.14 17.23 10.52
N LEU A 119 5.22 17.23 9.73
CA LEU A 119 6.37 16.31 9.86
C LEU A 119 7.26 16.64 11.08
N SER A 120 6.83 17.59 11.93
CA SER A 120 7.52 18.03 13.15
C SER A 120 7.39 17.04 14.32
N SER A 121 6.54 16.01 14.23
CA SER A 121 6.41 14.93 15.23
C SER A 121 7.55 13.91 15.20
N TYR A 122 8.42 13.96 14.19
CA TYR A 122 9.55 13.04 13.97
C TYR A 122 10.86 13.86 13.96
N ASN A 123 11.47 13.99 15.14
CA ASN A 123 12.69 14.77 15.39
C ASN A 123 13.90 13.88 15.71
N SER A 124 13.93 12.64 15.20
CA SER A 124 15.14 11.83 15.32
C SER A 124 16.27 12.37 14.45
N ILE A 125 17.51 11.99 14.76
CA ILE A 125 18.68 12.29 13.91
C ILE A 125 18.45 11.75 12.50
N TYR A 126 17.90 10.53 12.38
CA TYR A 126 17.68 9.88 11.10
C TYR A 126 16.63 10.61 10.25
N ASP A 127 15.52 11.03 10.84
CA ASP A 127 14.50 11.82 10.12
C ASP A 127 15.06 13.15 9.64
N THR A 128 15.90 13.79 10.45
CA THR A 128 16.59 15.04 10.08
C THR A 128 17.54 14.81 8.92
N TYR A 129 18.31 13.71 8.94
CA TYR A 129 19.15 13.30 7.82
C TYR A 129 18.35 13.11 6.52
N LEU A 130 17.26 12.34 6.55
CA LEU A 130 16.41 12.12 5.38
C LEU A 130 15.82 13.42 4.84
N LYS A 131 15.36 14.32 5.73
CA LYS A 131 14.85 15.65 5.36
C LYS A 131 15.93 16.48 4.66
N VAL A 132 17.14 16.51 5.19
CA VAL A 132 18.27 17.24 4.59
C VAL A 132 18.62 16.68 3.21
N LEU A 133 18.63 15.35 3.03
CA LEU A 133 18.87 14.73 1.72
C LEU A 133 17.80 15.12 0.69
N ILE A 134 16.52 15.12 1.09
CA ILE A 134 15.42 15.53 0.20
C ILE A 134 15.56 17.02 -0.16
N GLU A 135 15.72 17.88 0.84
CA GLU A 135 15.86 19.34 0.66
C GLU A 135 17.02 19.70 -0.26
N GLN A 136 18.16 19.02 -0.13
CA GLN A 136 19.33 19.22 -0.98
C GLN A 136 18.99 19.06 -2.46
N ILE A 137 18.16 18.07 -2.80
CA ILE A 137 17.84 17.70 -4.18
C ILE A 137 16.69 18.55 -4.74
N ILE A 138 15.68 18.88 -3.94
CA ILE A 138 14.50 19.63 -4.43
C ILE A 138 14.73 21.14 -4.51
N TYR A 139 15.69 21.70 -3.75
CA TYR A 139 15.97 23.13 -3.70
C TYR A 139 17.34 23.53 -4.26
N ASP A 140 18.20 22.56 -4.57
CA ASP A 140 19.63 22.71 -4.89
C ASP A 140 20.49 23.36 -3.78
N ASN A 141 19.90 24.21 -2.93
CA ASN A 141 20.54 24.89 -1.81
C ASN A 141 19.58 25.04 -0.63
N PHE A 142 20.13 25.06 0.59
CA PHE A 142 19.35 25.28 1.80
C PHE A 142 19.12 26.76 2.08
N SER A 143 17.91 27.12 2.53
CA SER A 143 17.67 28.45 3.11
C SER A 143 18.28 28.53 4.51
N ASN A 144 18.71 29.72 4.94
CA ASN A 144 19.23 29.93 6.30
C ASN A 144 18.24 29.50 7.39
N GLU A 145 16.94 29.67 7.15
CA GLU A 145 15.89 29.20 8.06
C GLU A 145 15.88 27.68 8.20
N SER A 146 15.98 26.95 7.07
CA SER A 146 16.08 25.48 7.08
C SER A 146 17.34 24.99 7.80
N ILE A 147 18.49 25.60 7.50
CA ILE A 147 19.76 25.29 8.16
C ILE A 147 19.62 25.44 9.67
N ASN A 148 19.13 26.60 10.13
CA ASN A 148 18.94 26.86 11.57
C ASN A 148 18.01 25.85 12.24
N LEU A 149 16.91 25.49 11.57
CA LEU A 149 15.94 24.51 12.08
C LEU A 149 16.58 23.12 12.28
N HIS A 150 17.28 22.62 11.26
CA HIS A 150 17.92 21.29 11.33
C HIS A 150 19.08 21.29 12.34
N VAL A 151 19.85 22.37 12.40
CA VAL A 151 20.91 22.53 13.41
C VAL A 151 20.33 22.46 14.82
N GLN A 152 19.26 23.20 15.11
CA GLN A 152 18.63 23.16 16.43
C GLN A 152 18.09 21.77 16.79
N ARG A 153 17.48 21.07 15.83
CA ARG A 153 16.99 19.69 16.03
C ARG A 153 18.12 18.72 16.41
N LEU A 154 19.25 18.80 15.72
CA LEU A 154 20.40 17.92 15.98
C LEU A 154 21.08 18.26 17.32
N LEU A 155 21.25 19.55 17.63
CA LEU A 155 21.86 19.99 18.88
C LEU A 155 21.05 19.60 20.12
N ASN A 156 19.73 19.41 20.01
CA ASN A 156 18.92 18.88 21.11
C ASN A 156 19.27 17.42 21.48
N GLN A 157 20.01 16.71 20.62
CA GLN A 157 20.49 15.35 20.86
C GLN A 157 21.96 15.30 21.29
N LEU A 158 22.56 16.45 21.62
CA LEU A 158 23.94 16.53 22.12
C LEU A 158 23.94 16.28 23.64
N ASP A 159 24.62 15.22 24.08
CA ASP A 159 24.92 15.03 25.51
C ASP A 159 26.02 16.00 25.93
N ASP A 160 25.62 17.01 26.70
CA ASP A 160 26.48 18.09 27.16
C ASP A 160 27.69 17.64 27.99
N ASN A 161 27.60 16.47 28.63
CA ASN A 161 28.65 15.92 29.49
C ASN A 161 29.70 15.14 28.68
N SER A 162 29.25 14.29 27.76
CA SER A 162 30.17 13.50 26.93
C SER A 162 30.67 14.26 25.71
N GLY A 163 29.94 15.28 25.25
CA GLY A 163 30.21 15.98 24.00
C GLY A 163 29.85 15.18 22.75
N LEU A 164 29.10 14.09 22.88
CA LEU A 164 28.67 13.23 21.77
C LEU A 164 27.14 13.29 21.61
N PHE A 165 26.67 13.02 20.40
CA PHE A 165 25.24 12.91 20.11
C PHE A 165 24.70 11.53 20.47
N TYR A 166 23.40 11.41 20.73
CA TYR A 166 22.71 10.16 21.04
C TYR A 166 21.45 9.98 20.18
N TRP A 167 20.96 8.74 20.02
CA TRP A 167 19.79 8.46 19.18
C TRP A 167 18.48 8.75 19.90
N GLU A 168 18.31 8.17 21.09
CA GLU A 168 17.10 8.22 21.89
C GLU A 168 17.35 8.78 23.29
N SER A 169 18.48 8.45 23.90
CA SER A 169 18.78 8.79 25.30
C SER A 169 20.24 9.08 25.59
N GLU A 170 20.49 10.10 26.42
CA GLU A 170 21.82 10.40 26.97
C GLU A 170 22.47 9.23 27.72
N LYS A 171 21.71 8.21 28.14
CA LYS A 171 22.23 7.03 28.86
C LYS A 171 22.81 5.96 27.94
N GLU A 172 22.73 6.14 26.63
CA GLU A 172 23.29 5.22 25.64
C GLU A 172 24.80 5.02 25.81
N GLY A 173 25.27 3.85 25.36
CA GLY A 173 26.68 3.49 25.36
C GLY A 173 27.50 4.32 24.38
N LEU A 174 28.83 4.17 24.48
CA LEU A 174 29.76 4.87 23.60
C LEU A 174 29.57 4.51 22.11
N GLU A 175 29.21 3.27 21.82
CA GLU A 175 29.02 2.77 20.45
C GLU A 175 27.86 3.47 19.74
N GLU A 176 26.70 3.49 20.41
CA GLU A 176 25.49 4.13 19.91
C GLU A 176 25.75 5.63 19.73
N LYS A 177 26.39 6.28 20.70
CA LYS A 177 26.73 7.70 20.63
C LYS A 177 27.71 8.05 19.50
N LEU A 178 28.68 7.20 19.22
CA LEU A 178 29.63 7.40 18.13
C LEU A 178 28.94 7.30 16.76
N THR A 179 28.05 6.32 16.57
CA THR A 179 27.28 6.20 15.33
C THR A 179 26.30 7.36 15.13
N ALA A 180 25.63 7.82 16.20
CA ALA A 180 24.80 9.02 16.16
C ALA A 180 25.63 10.26 15.80
N THR A 181 26.77 10.44 16.46
CA THR A 181 27.69 11.56 16.21
C THR A 181 28.16 11.58 14.77
N ALA A 182 28.60 10.45 14.22
CA ALA A 182 29.04 10.37 12.82
C ALA A 182 27.94 10.82 11.85
N LEU A 183 26.69 10.38 12.05
CA LEU A 183 25.57 10.79 11.18
C LEU A 183 25.23 12.28 11.34
N VAL A 184 25.23 12.81 12.57
CA VAL A 184 25.00 14.24 12.82
C VAL A 184 26.04 15.11 12.13
N LEU A 185 27.32 14.72 12.21
CA LEU A 185 28.41 15.45 11.58
C LEU A 185 28.35 15.37 10.05
N GLU A 186 27.94 14.24 9.49
CA GLU A 186 27.62 14.13 8.05
C GLU A 186 26.54 15.13 7.64
N VAL A 187 25.48 15.27 8.45
CA VAL A 187 24.42 16.27 8.19
C VAL A 187 24.99 17.70 8.22
N PHE A 188 25.82 18.04 9.21
CA PHE A 188 26.43 19.37 9.26
C PHE A 188 27.35 19.66 8.08
N GLN A 189 28.06 18.65 7.58
CA GLN A 189 28.87 18.78 6.36
C GLN A 189 27.97 19.04 5.14
N VAL A 190 26.87 18.30 4.98
CA VAL A 190 25.90 18.52 3.89
C VAL A 190 25.27 19.91 3.95
N LEU A 191 24.95 20.39 5.16
CA LEU A 191 24.45 21.75 5.39
C LEU A 191 25.53 22.84 5.28
N ASN A 192 26.81 22.45 5.17
CA ASN A 192 27.97 23.34 5.16
C ASN A 192 27.96 24.33 6.35
N THR A 193 27.76 23.80 7.57
CA THR A 193 27.65 24.60 8.79
C THR A 193 28.45 24.00 9.94
N TYR A 194 28.90 24.86 10.86
CA TYR A 194 29.73 24.45 12.00
C TYR A 194 29.27 25.15 13.30
N PRO A 195 28.32 24.56 14.03
CA PRO A 195 27.85 25.09 15.30
C PRO A 195 28.98 25.18 16.34
N LYS A 196 28.94 26.19 17.22
CA LYS A 196 30.00 26.42 18.22
C LYS A 196 30.05 25.31 19.27
N GLU A 197 28.94 24.64 19.48
CA GLU A 197 28.75 23.51 20.38
C GLU A 197 29.64 22.32 19.99
N LEU A 198 30.02 22.20 18.71
CA LEU A 198 30.91 21.15 18.22
C LEU A 198 32.32 21.18 18.81
N ALA A 199 32.76 22.28 19.42
CA ALA A 199 34.05 22.34 20.09
C ALA A 199 34.20 21.26 21.19
N LYS A 200 33.11 20.88 21.86
CA LYS A 200 33.14 19.76 22.83
C LYS A 200 33.31 18.42 22.11
N THR A 201 32.59 18.24 21.01
CA THR A 201 32.63 17.04 20.17
C THR A 201 34.01 16.83 19.56
N GLU A 202 34.64 17.88 19.04
CA GLU A 202 36.03 17.84 18.56
C GLU A 202 36.99 17.31 19.63
N ASN A 203 36.97 17.92 20.82
CA ASN A 203 37.85 17.54 21.92
C ASN A 203 37.63 16.08 22.32
N LYS A 204 36.35 15.64 22.39
CA LYS A 204 36.03 14.26 22.74
C LYS A 204 36.51 13.27 21.69
N LEU A 205 36.30 13.56 20.41
CA LEU A 205 36.72 12.68 19.32
C LEU A 205 38.25 12.58 19.23
N GLN A 206 38.97 13.69 19.46
CA GLN A 206 40.43 13.65 19.57
C GLN A 206 40.88 12.78 20.75
N GLU A 207 40.27 12.90 21.93
CA GLU A 207 40.55 12.02 23.08
C GLU A 207 40.33 10.54 22.73
N LEU A 208 39.19 10.21 22.12
CA LEU A 208 38.86 8.84 21.73
C LEU A 208 39.79 8.29 20.66
N PHE A 209 40.23 9.13 19.72
CA PHE A 209 41.22 8.76 18.70
C PHE A 209 42.59 8.42 19.31
N MET A 210 42.98 9.12 20.38
CA MET A 210 44.24 8.87 21.09
C MET A 210 44.18 7.64 22.01
N ASP A 211 42.99 7.15 22.36
CA ASP A 211 42.83 5.98 23.22
C ASP A 211 42.92 4.67 22.43
N ASN A 212 43.96 3.89 22.71
CA ASN A 212 44.22 2.60 22.06
C ASN A 212 43.15 1.55 22.36
N ASN A 213 42.34 1.71 23.41
CA ASN A 213 41.24 0.77 23.70
C ASN A 213 40.13 0.83 22.63
N ASN A 214 40.07 1.90 21.83
CA ASN A 214 39.08 2.04 20.75
C ASN A 214 39.57 1.45 19.41
N PHE A 215 40.84 1.02 19.32
CA PHE A 215 41.49 0.57 18.09
C PHE A 215 42.27 -0.72 18.34
N THR A 216 41.57 -1.85 18.30
CA THR A 216 42.15 -3.16 18.60
C THR A 216 42.44 -3.95 17.32
N TYR A 217 43.31 -4.94 17.45
CA TYR A 217 43.63 -5.91 16.39
C TYR A 217 42.98 -7.28 16.67
N ASP A 218 42.04 -7.36 17.63
CA ASP A 218 41.35 -8.61 17.95
C ASP A 218 40.24 -8.86 16.92
N LEU A 219 40.34 -9.99 16.22
CA LEU A 219 39.38 -10.44 15.22
C LEU A 219 37.95 -10.57 15.77
N ASN A 220 37.79 -10.87 17.06
CA ASN A 220 36.47 -10.97 17.70
C ASN A 220 35.79 -9.60 17.85
N GLU A 221 36.56 -8.52 17.72
CA GLU A 221 36.08 -7.14 17.83
C GLU A 221 35.91 -6.47 16.45
N ALA A 222 35.81 -7.24 15.37
CA ALA A 222 35.62 -6.72 14.01
C ALA A 222 34.44 -5.75 13.90
N LYS A 223 33.29 -6.08 14.50
CA LYS A 223 32.11 -5.18 14.54
C LYS A 223 32.42 -3.86 15.25
N MET A 224 33.11 -3.92 16.39
CA MET A 224 33.49 -2.74 17.14
C MET A 224 34.41 -1.83 16.32
N ASN A 225 35.40 -2.41 15.65
CA ASN A 225 36.40 -1.68 14.88
C ASN A 225 35.81 -1.11 13.57
N LEU A 226 35.06 -1.90 12.81
CA LEU A 226 34.58 -1.55 11.46
C LEU A 226 33.24 -0.81 11.44
N VAL A 227 32.38 -0.98 12.46
CA VAL A 227 30.99 -0.48 12.44
C VAL A 227 30.68 0.45 13.61
N SER A 228 31.07 0.09 14.84
CA SER A 228 30.56 0.79 16.04
C SER A 228 31.48 1.87 16.63
N LYS A 229 32.81 1.76 16.52
CA LYS A 229 33.77 2.67 17.19
C LYS A 229 34.90 3.15 16.28
N GLY A 230 35.81 2.27 15.88
CA GLY A 230 37.09 2.66 15.27
C GLY A 230 36.91 3.52 14.01
N ILE A 231 36.20 2.97 13.02
CA ILE A 231 35.85 3.71 11.80
C ILE A 231 34.95 4.92 12.09
N PRO A 232 33.85 4.84 12.87
CA PRO A 232 33.07 6.03 13.24
C PRO A 232 33.86 7.18 13.86
N ILE A 233 34.87 6.91 14.69
CA ILE A 233 35.75 7.96 15.24
C ILE A 233 36.53 8.65 14.11
N ILE A 234 37.15 7.87 13.20
CA ILE A 234 37.90 8.40 12.05
C ILE A 234 36.98 9.22 11.14
N LEU A 235 35.79 8.70 10.82
CA LEU A 235 34.81 9.42 10.00
C LEU A 235 34.36 10.72 10.66
N SER A 236 34.12 10.72 11.97
CA SER A 236 33.72 11.91 12.70
C SER A 236 34.80 12.98 12.67
N LEU A 237 36.09 12.62 12.79
CA LEU A 237 37.20 13.56 12.62
C LEU A 237 37.27 14.11 11.19
N ASN A 238 37.04 13.26 10.18
CA ASN A 238 36.97 13.68 8.78
C ASN A 238 35.82 14.67 8.52
N TYR A 239 34.63 14.41 9.07
CA TYR A 239 33.47 15.32 8.94
C TYR A 239 33.67 16.66 9.65
N LEU A 240 34.47 16.71 10.71
CA LEU A 240 34.90 17.95 11.35
C LEU A 240 36.07 18.63 10.62
N GLU A 241 36.55 18.03 9.52
CA GLU A 241 37.69 18.49 8.73
C GLU A 241 38.95 18.74 9.58
N ILE A 242 39.14 17.97 10.66
CA ILE A 242 40.30 18.09 11.54
C ILE A 242 41.55 17.63 10.77
N PRO A 243 42.53 18.51 10.50
CA PRO A 243 43.71 18.10 9.74
C PRO A 243 44.56 17.13 10.56
N LEU A 244 45.01 16.02 9.94
CA LEU A 244 45.85 15.02 10.61
C LEU A 244 47.14 15.60 11.24
N ASN A 245 47.68 16.68 10.68
CA ASN A 245 48.88 17.34 11.20
C ASN A 245 48.65 18.08 12.53
N GLN A 246 47.39 18.25 12.96
CA GLN A 246 47.03 18.75 14.28
C GLN A 246 46.98 17.63 15.33
N LEU A 247 46.97 16.37 14.89
CA LEU A 247 46.98 15.20 15.75
C LEU A 247 48.42 14.73 16.02
N ASN A 248 48.60 13.87 17.03
CA ASN A 248 49.89 13.27 17.32
C ASN A 248 50.31 12.35 16.16
N ASN A 249 51.37 12.71 15.43
CA ASN A 249 51.86 11.95 14.27
C ASN A 249 52.07 10.46 14.55
N LYS A 250 52.59 10.09 15.73
CA LYS A 250 52.81 8.68 16.09
C LYS A 250 51.49 7.92 16.21
N VAL A 251 50.46 8.56 16.77
CA VAL A 251 49.13 7.96 16.85
C VAL A 251 48.50 7.87 15.46
N VAL A 252 48.66 8.88 14.60
CA VAL A 252 48.19 8.83 13.22
C VAL A 252 48.80 7.64 12.46
N GLU A 253 50.12 7.44 12.56
CA GLU A 253 50.82 6.28 11.98
C GLU A 253 50.25 4.96 12.53
N GLU A 254 50.06 4.85 13.85
CA GLU A 254 49.44 3.67 14.46
C GLU A 254 48.01 3.42 13.95
N ARG A 255 47.23 4.47 13.67
CA ARG A 255 45.87 4.34 13.11
C ARG A 255 45.87 4.01 11.62
N GLN A 256 46.88 4.46 10.87
CA GLN A 256 47.08 4.05 9.47
C GLN A 256 47.39 2.56 9.38
N GLU A 257 48.30 2.05 10.23
CA GLU A 257 48.60 0.61 10.32
C GLU A 257 47.38 -0.20 10.75
N TRP A 258 46.63 0.29 11.74
CA TRP A 258 45.37 -0.33 12.19
C TRP A 258 44.34 -0.40 11.05
N LEU A 259 44.18 0.68 10.28
CA LEU A 259 43.25 0.71 9.15
C LEU A 259 43.68 -0.29 8.06
N GLN A 260 44.97 -0.34 7.74
CA GLN A 260 45.53 -1.32 6.78
C GLN A 260 45.28 -2.76 7.23
N TYR A 261 45.42 -3.06 8.53
CA TYR A 261 45.13 -4.38 9.07
C TYR A 261 43.66 -4.77 8.84
N TRP A 262 42.72 -3.88 9.18
CA TRP A 262 41.29 -4.15 9.03
C TRP A 262 40.84 -4.20 7.57
N LEU A 263 41.48 -3.44 6.67
CA LEU A 263 41.32 -3.56 5.22
C LEU A 263 41.73 -4.95 4.73
N GLN A 264 42.88 -5.46 5.16
CA GLN A 264 43.33 -6.81 4.81
C GLN A 264 42.40 -7.88 5.37
N TYR A 265 41.93 -7.70 6.61
CA TYR A 265 40.94 -8.59 7.21
C TYR A 265 39.64 -8.62 6.40
N PHE A 266 39.08 -7.46 6.06
CA PHE A 266 37.85 -7.37 5.26
C PHE A 266 38.00 -8.07 3.90
N ASN A 267 39.13 -7.87 3.22
CA ASN A 267 39.44 -8.60 1.98
C ASN A 267 39.52 -10.11 2.19
N SER A 268 40.06 -10.58 3.31
CA SER A 268 40.09 -12.01 3.62
C SER A 268 38.66 -12.58 3.81
N LEU A 269 37.75 -11.82 4.40
CA LEU A 269 36.35 -12.22 4.59
C LEU A 269 35.56 -12.29 3.29
N SER A 270 35.84 -11.38 2.34
CA SER A 270 35.20 -11.38 1.02
C SER A 270 35.39 -12.68 0.22
N SER A 271 36.34 -13.53 0.65
CA SER A 271 36.60 -14.86 0.09
C SER A 271 35.86 -16.01 0.80
N THR A 272 35.05 -15.71 1.83
CA THR A 272 34.29 -16.68 2.64
C THR A 272 32.78 -16.42 2.54
N GLU A 273 31.94 -17.46 2.62
CA GLU A 273 30.47 -17.43 2.39
C GLU A 273 29.63 -16.64 3.42
N ILE A 274 30.18 -15.63 4.10
CA ILE A 274 29.43 -14.83 5.10
C ILE A 274 28.81 -13.61 4.39
N ASN A 275 27.64 -13.85 3.80
CA ASN A 275 26.90 -12.91 2.94
C ASN A 275 25.89 -12.04 3.70
N ASN A 276 26.32 -10.90 4.23
CA ASN A 276 25.42 -9.77 4.48
C ASN A 276 25.82 -8.57 3.61
N VAL A 277 25.27 -8.53 2.39
CA VAL A 277 25.61 -7.53 1.38
C VAL A 277 25.35 -6.11 1.87
N VAL A 278 24.29 -5.88 2.66
CA VAL A 278 23.94 -4.55 3.20
C VAL A 278 25.05 -4.03 4.12
N VAL A 279 25.47 -4.86 5.08
CA VAL A 279 26.53 -4.48 6.04
C VAL A 279 27.87 -4.30 5.32
N ASN A 280 28.17 -5.17 4.35
CA ASN A 280 29.42 -5.09 3.61
C ASN A 280 29.51 -3.84 2.70
N ASN A 281 28.42 -3.45 2.04
CA ASN A 281 28.37 -2.20 1.28
C ASN A 281 28.65 -1.00 2.20
N GLU A 282 28.01 -0.95 3.36
CA GLU A 282 28.25 0.11 4.36
C GLU A 282 29.72 0.16 4.80
N ILE A 283 30.30 -1.00 5.10
CA ILE A 283 31.72 -1.10 5.48
C ILE A 283 32.63 -0.57 4.36
N ILE A 284 32.39 -0.92 3.09
CA ILE A 284 33.20 -0.44 1.96
C ILE A 284 33.15 1.08 1.84
N LEU A 285 31.95 1.67 1.91
CA LEU A 285 31.78 3.12 1.83
C LEU A 285 32.52 3.84 2.96
N ASN A 286 32.43 3.31 4.17
CA ASN A 286 33.06 3.88 5.35
C ASN A 286 34.59 3.69 5.32
N LEU A 287 35.08 2.55 4.83
CA LEU A 287 36.50 2.29 4.62
C LEU A 287 37.10 3.21 3.55
N GLN A 288 36.38 3.50 2.45
CA GLN A 288 36.81 4.47 1.44
C GLN A 288 37.02 5.84 2.08
N LYS A 289 35.99 6.38 2.76
CA LYS A 289 36.08 7.69 3.42
C LYS A 289 37.20 7.74 4.47
N ALA A 290 37.34 6.70 5.29
CA ALA A 290 38.39 6.62 6.30
C ALA A 290 39.79 6.53 5.67
N SER A 291 39.94 5.78 4.58
CA SER A 291 41.22 5.62 3.87
C SER A 291 41.65 6.92 3.18
N GLU A 292 40.71 7.63 2.54
CA GLU A 292 40.97 8.96 1.97
C GLU A 292 41.46 9.95 3.03
N TYR A 293 40.75 10.04 4.16
CA TYR A 293 41.12 10.93 5.26
C TYR A 293 42.48 10.56 5.86
N MET A 294 42.72 9.26 6.12
CA MET A 294 43.96 8.75 6.71
C MET A 294 45.12 8.66 5.70
N SER A 295 44.91 8.99 4.43
CA SER A 295 45.91 8.83 3.35
C SER A 295 46.45 7.39 3.24
N VAL A 296 45.55 6.41 3.36
CA VAL A 296 45.83 4.98 3.18
C VAL A 296 45.28 4.55 1.83
N ASP A 297 46.05 3.78 1.06
CA ASP A 297 45.58 3.25 -0.22
C ASP A 297 44.46 2.21 0.00
N LEU A 298 43.26 2.50 -0.50
CA LEU A 298 42.18 1.53 -0.50
C LEU A 298 42.37 0.50 -1.63
N GLN A 299 42.42 -0.78 -1.27
CA GLN A 299 42.32 -1.90 -2.19
C GLN A 299 41.28 -2.89 -1.68
N ILE A 300 40.16 -3.03 -2.40
CA ILE A 300 39.11 -4.02 -2.13
C ILE A 300 39.20 -5.13 -3.18
N ASP A 301 39.19 -6.40 -2.76
CA ASP A 301 39.22 -7.55 -3.68
C ASP A 301 37.91 -7.60 -4.49
N SER A 302 38.03 -7.65 -5.82
CA SER A 302 36.90 -7.76 -6.74
C SER A 302 36.08 -9.05 -6.54
N LYS A 303 36.61 -10.07 -5.85
CA LYS A 303 35.85 -11.30 -5.51
C LYS A 303 34.57 -11.03 -4.72
N TYR A 304 34.51 -9.93 -3.97
CA TYR A 304 33.29 -9.51 -3.28
C TYR A 304 32.09 -9.39 -4.24
N LEU A 305 32.34 -9.01 -5.50
CA LEU A 305 31.33 -8.81 -6.54
C LEU A 305 30.56 -10.08 -6.94
N ASN A 306 31.12 -11.27 -6.68
CA ASN A 306 30.47 -12.54 -7.02
C ASN A 306 29.20 -12.82 -6.18
N ASN A 307 28.97 -12.06 -5.11
CA ASN A 307 27.82 -12.22 -4.22
C ASN A 307 26.60 -11.37 -4.61
N PHE A 308 26.67 -10.59 -5.70
CA PHE A 308 25.70 -9.55 -6.05
C PHE A 308 24.65 -9.93 -7.10
N GLU A 309 24.85 -11.01 -7.84
CA GLU A 309 23.95 -11.42 -8.93
C GLU A 309 22.45 -11.61 -8.55
N PRO A 310 22.04 -11.95 -7.30
CA PRO A 310 20.62 -12.18 -7.01
C PRO A 310 19.79 -10.93 -6.63
N LEU A 311 20.34 -9.71 -6.61
CA LEU A 311 19.71 -8.56 -5.95
C LEU A 311 18.77 -7.70 -6.81
N SER A 312 18.55 -8.05 -8.08
CA SER A 312 17.57 -7.39 -8.98
C SER A 312 16.10 -7.46 -8.53
N SER A 313 15.82 -8.14 -7.42
CA SER A 313 14.47 -8.30 -6.85
C SER A 313 14.22 -7.48 -5.58
N THR A 314 15.22 -6.78 -5.05
CA THR A 314 15.07 -6.01 -3.79
C THR A 314 14.50 -4.61 -4.03
N VAL A 315 13.54 -4.20 -3.19
CA VAL A 315 12.78 -2.92 -3.29
C VAL A 315 13.39 -1.82 -2.39
N ASP A 316 14.46 -2.11 -1.65
CA ASP A 316 15.07 -1.14 -0.72
C ASP A 316 16.03 -0.18 -1.46
N PHE A 317 15.58 1.07 -1.63
CA PHE A 317 16.35 2.11 -2.31
C PHE A 317 17.67 2.47 -1.61
N GLN A 318 17.76 2.37 -0.27
CA GLN A 318 19.02 2.66 0.43
C GLN A 318 20.08 1.62 0.05
N MET A 319 19.66 0.35 0.03
CA MET A 319 20.54 -0.75 -0.33
C MET A 319 21.02 -0.62 -1.78
N ILE A 320 20.11 -0.30 -2.71
CA ILE A 320 20.44 -0.07 -4.12
C ILE A 320 21.46 1.08 -4.26
N TYR A 321 21.20 2.22 -3.61
CA TYR A 321 22.09 3.37 -3.62
C TYR A 321 23.50 3.01 -3.13
N LYS A 322 23.60 2.37 -1.96
CA LYS A 322 24.90 1.99 -1.36
C LYS A 322 25.64 0.97 -2.21
N MET A 323 24.92 0.06 -2.86
CA MET A 323 25.50 -0.93 -3.76
C MET A 323 26.12 -0.28 -5.01
N ILE A 324 25.45 0.70 -5.63
CA ILE A 324 26.00 1.44 -6.78
C ILE A 324 27.32 2.12 -6.39
N LEU A 325 27.34 2.81 -5.25
CA LEU A 325 28.53 3.49 -4.76
C LEU A 325 29.69 2.52 -4.45
N ALA A 326 29.38 1.38 -3.82
CA ALA A 326 30.39 0.37 -3.53
C ALA A 326 31.01 -0.20 -4.82
N ASN A 327 30.20 -0.41 -5.87
CA ASN A 327 30.70 -0.86 -7.18
C ASN A 327 31.58 0.17 -7.87
N GLU A 328 31.24 1.46 -7.76
CA GLU A 328 32.07 2.54 -8.30
C GLU A 328 33.45 2.58 -7.64
N ILE A 329 33.52 2.33 -6.32
CA ILE A 329 34.79 2.23 -5.58
C ILE A 329 35.62 1.03 -6.06
N ILE A 330 34.99 -0.13 -6.28
CA ILE A 330 35.66 -1.35 -6.77
C ILE A 330 36.03 -1.26 -8.27
N LYS A 331 35.47 -0.27 -8.98
CA LYS A 331 35.67 0.02 -10.41
C LYS A 331 35.10 -1.05 -11.35
N ASP A 332 34.00 -1.71 -10.96
CA ASP A 332 33.22 -2.58 -11.85
C ASP A 332 31.89 -1.92 -12.21
N ASN A 333 31.78 -1.49 -13.46
CA ASN A 333 30.60 -0.80 -13.97
C ASN A 333 29.51 -1.73 -14.53
N SER A 334 29.75 -3.05 -14.59
CA SER A 334 28.83 -4.01 -15.20
C SER A 334 27.53 -4.17 -14.41
N ALA A 335 27.62 -4.30 -13.08
CA ALA A 335 26.47 -4.36 -12.17
C ALA A 335 25.64 -3.06 -12.21
N ASN A 336 26.27 -1.91 -12.43
CA ASN A 336 25.59 -0.62 -12.47
C ASN A 336 24.62 -0.51 -13.65
N GLN A 337 24.84 -1.24 -14.76
CA GLN A 337 23.90 -1.23 -15.89
C GLN A 337 22.59 -1.97 -15.57
N ALA A 338 22.67 -3.14 -14.94
CA ALA A 338 21.48 -3.91 -14.54
C ALA A 338 20.65 -3.16 -13.49
N VAL A 339 21.31 -2.47 -12.57
CA VAL A 339 20.65 -1.61 -11.58
C VAL A 339 20.01 -0.38 -12.23
N LYS A 340 20.67 0.24 -13.22
CA LYS A 340 20.11 1.35 -14.00
C LYS A 340 18.84 0.96 -14.73
N GLU A 341 18.80 -0.20 -15.36
CA GLU A 341 17.61 -0.73 -16.04
C GLU A 341 16.45 -0.90 -15.04
N ASN A 342 16.72 -1.46 -13.86
CA ASN A 342 15.75 -1.63 -12.79
C ASN A 342 15.18 -0.30 -12.26
N VAL A 343 16.04 0.68 -11.98
CA VAL A 343 15.65 1.97 -11.38
C VAL A 343 14.80 2.82 -12.34
N LYS A 344 14.96 2.67 -13.66
CA LYS A 344 14.12 3.36 -14.66
C LYS A 344 12.63 3.03 -14.51
N ASN A 345 12.31 1.86 -13.97
CA ASN A 345 10.94 1.41 -13.81
C ASN A 345 10.28 1.92 -12.52
N PHE A 346 11.00 2.63 -11.64
CA PHE A 346 10.44 3.18 -10.41
C PHE A 346 9.60 4.43 -10.68
N THR A 347 8.29 4.32 -10.41
CA THR A 347 7.32 5.41 -10.54
C THR A 347 7.34 6.30 -9.30
N VAL A 348 6.89 7.55 -9.45
CA VAL A 348 6.79 8.50 -8.32
C VAL A 348 5.86 7.98 -7.23
N ASP A 349 4.92 7.09 -7.55
CA ASP A 349 3.92 6.60 -6.61
C ASP A 349 4.50 5.77 -5.45
N TRP A 350 5.76 5.32 -5.57
CA TRP A 350 6.46 4.54 -4.54
C TRP A 350 6.91 5.40 -3.36
N ILE A 351 6.92 6.72 -3.50
CA ILE A 351 7.32 7.62 -2.42
C ILE A 351 6.19 7.84 -1.41
N TYR A 352 4.96 7.45 -1.73
CA TYR A 352 3.86 7.63 -0.82
C TYR A 352 3.89 6.56 0.28
N GLU A 353 3.42 6.93 1.47
CA GLU A 353 3.19 6.02 2.57
C GLU A 353 2.26 4.88 2.12
N GLY A 354 2.43 3.71 2.72
CA GLY A 354 1.84 2.47 2.24
C GLY A 354 2.93 1.52 1.76
N ASP A 355 3.01 0.38 2.42
CA ASP A 355 3.85 -0.69 1.91
C ASP A 355 3.20 -1.26 0.66
N ILE A 356 4.02 -1.48 -0.37
CA ILE A 356 3.57 -2.21 -1.56
C ILE A 356 3.32 -3.64 -1.11
N GLN A 357 2.06 -3.97 -0.86
CA GLN A 357 1.64 -5.27 -0.36
C GLN A 357 0.72 -5.95 -1.35
N PHE A 358 1.03 -7.21 -1.63
CA PHE A 358 0.16 -8.05 -2.43
C PHE A 358 -1.01 -8.54 -1.58
N ASN A 359 -2.24 -8.34 -2.07
CA ASN A 359 -3.46 -8.91 -1.53
C ASN A 359 -4.23 -9.61 -2.66
N LEU A 360 -4.66 -10.86 -2.45
CA LEU A 360 -5.33 -11.66 -3.48
C LEU A 360 -6.65 -11.05 -3.96
N ARG A 361 -7.44 -10.49 -3.04
CA ARG A 361 -8.75 -9.91 -3.32
C ARG A 361 -8.59 -8.63 -4.15
N ASP A 362 -7.70 -7.74 -3.73
CA ASP A 362 -7.38 -6.52 -4.47
C ASP A 362 -6.82 -6.83 -5.86
N ASN A 363 -5.91 -7.80 -5.96
CA ASN A 363 -5.37 -8.23 -7.24
C ASN A 363 -6.47 -8.77 -8.17
N TYR A 364 -7.36 -9.63 -7.67
CA TYR A 364 -8.49 -10.15 -8.44
C TYR A 364 -9.38 -9.00 -8.95
N TYR A 365 -9.84 -8.13 -8.07
CA TYR A 365 -10.74 -7.03 -8.44
C TYR A 365 -10.07 -6.00 -9.35
N GLY A 366 -8.78 -5.72 -9.17
CA GLY A 366 -8.01 -4.91 -10.09
C GLY A 366 -7.94 -5.51 -11.49
N MET A 367 -7.67 -6.81 -11.62
CA MET A 367 -7.62 -7.51 -12.92
C MET A 367 -8.98 -7.48 -13.65
N VAL A 368 -10.08 -7.81 -12.96
CA VAL A 368 -11.41 -7.83 -13.61
C VAL A 368 -11.89 -6.43 -13.94
N THR A 369 -11.51 -5.41 -13.16
CA THR A 369 -11.77 -4.00 -13.51
C THR A 369 -10.94 -3.60 -14.73
N ALA A 370 -9.66 -3.97 -14.79
CA ALA A 370 -8.78 -3.67 -15.91
C ALA A 370 -9.32 -4.28 -17.21
N LYS A 371 -9.80 -5.52 -17.17
CA LYS A 371 -10.47 -6.17 -18.30
C LYS A 371 -11.73 -5.41 -18.74
N LYS A 372 -12.58 -4.97 -17.81
CA LYS A 372 -13.80 -4.20 -18.13
C LYS A 372 -13.51 -2.83 -18.73
N LEU A 373 -12.42 -2.18 -18.33
CA LEU A 373 -11.98 -0.88 -18.81
C LEU A 373 -11.00 -0.96 -19.99
N ASN A 374 -10.70 -2.17 -20.49
CA ASN A 374 -9.68 -2.41 -21.52
C ASN A 374 -8.29 -1.85 -21.17
N MET A 375 -7.95 -1.79 -19.88
CA MET A 375 -6.62 -1.38 -19.42
C MET A 375 -5.63 -2.56 -19.58
N PRO A 376 -4.55 -2.40 -20.35
CA PRO A 376 -3.53 -3.43 -20.50
C PRO A 376 -2.73 -3.63 -19.20
N HIS A 377 -2.36 -4.86 -18.90
CA HIS A 377 -1.48 -5.22 -17.78
C HIS A 377 -0.72 -6.51 -18.09
N ASN A 378 0.42 -6.71 -17.42
CA ASN A 378 1.30 -7.85 -17.63
C ASN A 378 0.78 -9.13 -16.95
N LYS A 379 -0.08 -9.87 -17.65
CA LYS A 379 -0.68 -11.13 -17.19
C LYS A 379 0.34 -12.18 -16.75
N ASN A 380 1.47 -12.28 -17.45
CA ASN A 380 2.52 -13.25 -17.14
C ASN A 380 3.17 -12.96 -15.78
N LYS A 381 3.51 -11.70 -15.50
CA LYS A 381 4.08 -11.30 -14.21
C LYS A 381 3.08 -11.40 -13.05
N ILE A 382 1.79 -11.15 -13.30
CA ILE A 382 0.75 -11.42 -12.29
C ILE A 382 0.70 -12.93 -11.98
N LEU A 383 0.73 -13.78 -13.01
CA LEU A 383 0.77 -15.23 -12.82
C LEU A 383 2.01 -15.70 -12.04
N GLU A 384 3.18 -15.10 -12.31
CA GLU A 384 4.40 -15.37 -11.55
C GLU A 384 4.27 -14.94 -10.09
N THR A 385 3.67 -13.77 -9.83
CA THR A 385 3.37 -13.27 -8.48
C THR A 385 2.46 -14.25 -7.73
N LEU A 386 1.38 -14.68 -8.37
CA LEU A 386 0.46 -15.70 -7.84
C LEU A 386 1.17 -17.03 -7.57
N THR A 387 2.03 -17.48 -8.48
CA THR A 387 2.80 -18.74 -8.31
C THR A 387 3.70 -18.69 -7.07
N ARG A 388 4.35 -17.54 -6.82
CA ARG A 388 5.20 -17.34 -5.64
C ARG A 388 4.36 -17.25 -4.37
N TYR A 389 3.23 -16.54 -4.40
CA TYR A 389 2.32 -16.42 -3.24
C TYR A 389 1.72 -17.78 -2.84
N HIS A 390 1.32 -18.58 -3.82
CA HIS A 390 0.68 -19.88 -3.64
C HIS A 390 1.51 -20.86 -2.80
N LYS A 391 2.83 -20.91 -3.01
CA LYS A 391 3.69 -21.93 -2.39
C LYS A 391 3.83 -21.77 -0.87
N ASP A 392 3.65 -20.56 -0.34
CA ASP A 392 4.04 -20.23 1.04
C ASP A 392 2.94 -19.59 1.89
N ARG A 393 1.80 -19.15 1.30
CA ARG A 393 0.89 -18.22 2.01
C ARG A 393 -0.61 -18.46 1.93
N VAL A 394 -1.13 -19.24 0.99
CA VAL A 394 -2.59 -19.50 0.93
C VAL A 394 -2.99 -20.38 2.11
N ASN A 395 -3.68 -19.80 3.09
CA ASN A 395 -3.96 -20.45 4.37
C ASN A 395 -5.45 -20.44 4.76
N SER A 396 -6.31 -19.83 3.95
CA SER A 396 -7.75 -19.75 4.20
C SER A 396 -8.57 -20.03 2.95
N LEU A 397 -9.83 -20.44 3.13
CA LEU A 397 -10.75 -20.69 2.01
C LEU A 397 -11.05 -19.43 1.20
N GLU A 398 -11.09 -18.24 1.83
CA GLU A 398 -11.27 -16.97 1.13
C GLU A 398 -10.07 -16.67 0.21
N GLU A 399 -8.84 -16.86 0.71
CA GLU A 399 -7.65 -16.71 -0.11
C GLU A 399 -7.61 -17.73 -1.25
N LEU A 400 -7.92 -19.01 -0.97
CA LEU A 400 -7.98 -20.03 -2.01
C LEU A 400 -9.03 -19.68 -3.08
N TYR A 401 -10.17 -19.13 -2.69
CA TYR A 401 -11.22 -18.67 -3.60
C TYR A 401 -10.72 -17.54 -4.51
N PHE A 402 -10.14 -16.47 -3.96
CA PHE A 402 -9.62 -15.37 -4.77
C PHE A 402 -8.39 -15.75 -5.60
N PHE A 403 -7.58 -16.70 -5.12
CA PHE A 403 -6.50 -17.31 -5.90
C PHE A 403 -7.06 -18.05 -7.12
N THR A 404 -8.05 -18.92 -6.90
CA THR A 404 -8.71 -19.70 -7.96
C THR A 404 -9.36 -18.78 -9.01
N LEU A 405 -10.07 -17.75 -8.57
CA LEU A 405 -10.64 -16.74 -9.45
C LEU A 405 -9.56 -16.01 -10.26
N SER A 406 -8.47 -15.62 -9.61
CA SER A 406 -7.35 -14.93 -10.25
C SER A 406 -6.68 -15.76 -11.34
N VAL A 407 -6.37 -17.04 -11.07
CA VAL A 407 -5.75 -17.92 -12.08
C VAL A 407 -6.72 -18.28 -13.20
N ASN A 408 -8.02 -18.38 -12.91
CA ASN A 408 -9.06 -18.59 -13.91
C ASN A 408 -9.20 -17.38 -14.84
N GLU A 409 -9.20 -16.16 -14.31
CA GLU A 409 -9.23 -14.92 -15.11
C GLU A 409 -8.00 -14.80 -16.04
N LEU A 410 -6.86 -15.36 -15.62
CA LEU A 410 -5.64 -15.47 -16.42
C LEU A 410 -5.61 -16.69 -17.36
N ASN A 411 -6.71 -17.43 -17.50
CA ASN A 411 -6.82 -18.68 -18.28
C ASN A 411 -5.73 -19.71 -17.95
N SER A 412 -5.33 -19.78 -16.68
CA SER A 412 -4.22 -20.59 -16.20
C SER A 412 -4.64 -21.64 -15.17
N LEU A 413 -5.95 -21.86 -14.99
CA LEU A 413 -6.51 -22.76 -13.99
C LEU A 413 -5.91 -24.17 -14.10
N THR A 414 -5.79 -24.72 -15.31
CA THR A 414 -5.24 -26.07 -15.56
C THR A 414 -3.82 -26.28 -15.02
N LYS A 415 -3.01 -25.21 -14.92
CA LYS A 415 -1.65 -25.27 -14.36
C LYS A 415 -1.65 -25.46 -12.83
N PHE A 416 -2.73 -25.07 -12.16
CA PHE A 416 -2.83 -25.04 -10.69
C PHE A 416 -3.90 -25.99 -10.13
N ILE A 417 -4.61 -26.74 -10.98
CA ILE A 417 -5.70 -27.65 -10.58
C ILE A 417 -5.26 -28.54 -9.41
N GLU A 418 -4.17 -29.31 -9.57
CA GLU A 418 -3.73 -30.28 -8.56
C GLU A 418 -3.46 -29.61 -7.21
N SER A 419 -2.79 -28.46 -7.22
CA SER A 419 -2.47 -27.71 -6.00
C SER A 419 -3.69 -27.06 -5.35
N ILE A 420 -4.64 -26.57 -6.16
CA ILE A 420 -5.89 -25.99 -5.65
C ILE A 420 -6.74 -27.10 -5.03
N GLU A 421 -6.83 -28.28 -5.66
CA GLU A 421 -7.55 -29.45 -5.13
C GLU A 421 -6.98 -29.94 -3.80
N GLU A 422 -5.64 -29.96 -3.67
CA GLU A 422 -4.95 -30.32 -2.43
C GLU A 422 -5.32 -29.35 -1.29
N LEU A 423 -5.13 -28.05 -1.51
CA LEU A 423 -5.47 -27.01 -0.53
C LEU A 423 -6.97 -26.99 -0.21
N TYR A 424 -7.82 -27.15 -1.23
CA TYR A 424 -9.26 -27.26 -1.08
C TYR A 424 -9.63 -28.43 -0.17
N THR A 425 -9.04 -29.60 -0.39
CA THR A 425 -9.27 -30.79 0.42
C THR A 425 -8.80 -30.59 1.86
N GLN A 426 -7.62 -30.00 2.06
CA GLN A 426 -7.09 -29.69 3.38
C GLN A 426 -8.02 -28.73 4.13
N LEU A 427 -8.26 -27.54 3.58
CA LEU A 427 -9.02 -26.48 4.21
C LEU A 427 -10.48 -26.89 4.43
N SER A 428 -11.10 -27.61 3.49
CA SER A 428 -12.48 -28.08 3.66
C SER A 428 -12.66 -29.09 4.80
N ASN A 429 -11.60 -29.80 5.23
CA ASN A 429 -11.64 -30.71 6.38
C ASN A 429 -11.51 -29.99 7.72
N GLU A 430 -10.92 -28.80 7.74
CA GLU A 430 -10.74 -27.99 8.95
C GLU A 430 -12.05 -27.32 9.40
N HIS A 431 -12.99 -27.10 8.47
CA HIS A 431 -14.30 -26.51 8.72
C HIS A 431 -15.39 -27.59 8.90
N THR A 432 -15.56 -28.09 10.13
CA THR A 432 -16.57 -29.12 10.47
C THR A 432 -18.00 -28.57 10.55
N GLU A 433 -18.17 -27.33 10.99
CA GLU A 433 -19.42 -26.57 10.87
C GLU A 433 -19.25 -25.57 9.73
N LYS A 434 -19.93 -25.81 8.60
CA LYS A 434 -19.79 -24.95 7.42
C LYS A 434 -20.85 -23.86 7.47
N ASP A 435 -20.43 -22.66 7.84
CA ASP A 435 -21.26 -21.47 7.70
C ASP A 435 -21.54 -21.16 6.21
N ILE A 436 -22.45 -20.21 5.95
CA ILE A 436 -22.88 -19.89 4.59
C ILE A 436 -21.76 -19.29 3.71
N GLN A 437 -20.83 -18.54 4.31
CA GLN A 437 -19.70 -17.94 3.59
C GLN A 437 -18.69 -19.01 3.20
N THR A 438 -18.34 -19.88 4.15
CA THR A 438 -17.50 -21.06 3.90
C THR A 438 -18.09 -21.91 2.78
N THR A 439 -19.39 -22.15 2.82
CA THR A 439 -20.07 -22.96 1.81
C THR A 439 -20.08 -22.30 0.43
N PHE A 440 -20.27 -20.99 0.37
CA PHE A 440 -20.15 -20.22 -0.87
C PHE A 440 -18.75 -20.36 -1.50
N TYR A 441 -17.68 -20.25 -0.71
CA TYR A 441 -16.32 -20.43 -1.23
C TYR A 441 -16.09 -21.84 -1.76
N LEU A 442 -16.52 -22.85 -1.00
CA LEU A 442 -16.33 -24.25 -1.40
C LEU A 442 -17.07 -24.58 -2.71
N THR A 443 -18.36 -24.26 -2.77
CA THR A 443 -19.19 -24.51 -3.98
C THR A 443 -18.70 -23.72 -5.18
N SER A 444 -18.14 -22.52 -4.97
CA SER A 444 -17.61 -21.71 -6.07
C SER A 444 -16.28 -22.25 -6.61
N ILE A 445 -15.38 -22.73 -5.75
CA ILE A 445 -14.14 -23.37 -6.17
C ILE A 445 -14.46 -24.66 -6.93
N ASP A 446 -15.34 -25.49 -6.38
CA ASP A 446 -15.81 -26.74 -6.98
C ASP A 446 -16.39 -26.52 -8.40
N TYR A 447 -17.28 -25.55 -8.53
CA TYR A 447 -17.86 -25.15 -9.82
C TYR A 447 -16.81 -24.69 -10.84
N LEU A 448 -15.83 -23.88 -10.42
CA LEU A 448 -14.77 -23.38 -11.31
C LEU A 448 -13.87 -24.51 -11.82
N LEU A 449 -13.57 -25.49 -10.97
CA LEU A 449 -12.70 -26.61 -11.31
C LEU A 449 -13.40 -27.71 -12.12
N ASN A 450 -14.74 -27.73 -12.14
CA ASN A 450 -15.54 -28.85 -12.69
C ASN A 450 -15.09 -30.20 -12.12
N LEU A 451 -14.93 -30.28 -10.79
CA LEU A 451 -14.60 -31.55 -10.14
C LEU A 451 -15.81 -32.47 -10.29
N ASP A 452 -15.77 -33.41 -11.24
CA ASP A 452 -16.82 -34.42 -11.47
C ASP A 452 -17.01 -35.31 -10.22
N GLY A 453 -17.75 -34.83 -9.22
CA GLY A 453 -18.36 -35.60 -8.15
C GLY A 453 -17.45 -36.14 -7.03
N SER A 454 -16.17 -35.73 -6.94
CA SER A 454 -15.35 -36.07 -5.75
C SER A 454 -15.81 -35.35 -4.48
N VAL A 455 -16.55 -34.25 -4.65
CA VAL A 455 -17.09 -33.39 -3.59
C VAL A 455 -18.55 -33.75 -3.21
N ASP A 456 -19.26 -34.52 -4.05
CA ASP A 456 -20.68 -34.87 -3.90
C ASP A 456 -21.02 -35.32 -2.47
N LYS A 457 -20.21 -36.21 -1.87
CA LYS A 457 -20.55 -36.77 -0.54
C LYS A 457 -20.40 -35.81 0.65
N LYS A 458 -19.71 -34.67 0.52
CA LYS A 458 -19.47 -33.71 1.62
C LYS A 458 -20.25 -32.39 1.48
N LEU A 459 -20.83 -32.13 0.31
CA LEU A 459 -21.74 -30.99 0.09
C LEU A 459 -23.22 -31.42 0.04
N ASP A 460 -23.53 -32.67 -0.32
CA ASP A 460 -24.89 -33.24 -0.32
C ASP A 460 -25.62 -33.11 1.05
N ILE A 461 -24.87 -33.03 2.15
CA ILE A 461 -25.42 -32.89 3.52
C ILE A 461 -25.83 -31.43 3.82
N ILE A 462 -25.31 -30.44 3.08
CA ILE A 462 -25.44 -29.02 3.41
C ILE A 462 -26.55 -28.34 2.60
N PHE A 463 -26.91 -28.90 1.44
CA PHE A 463 -27.91 -28.32 0.56
C PHE A 463 -28.78 -29.37 -0.12
N ASN A 464 -29.76 -29.91 0.61
CA ASN A 464 -30.98 -30.37 -0.05
C ASN A 464 -31.84 -29.14 -0.45
N VAL A 465 -32.72 -29.30 -1.44
CA VAL A 465 -33.58 -28.21 -1.97
C VAL A 465 -34.46 -27.58 -0.88
N GLU A 466 -34.85 -28.37 0.13
CA GLU A 466 -35.68 -27.93 1.25
C GLU A 466 -34.93 -26.94 2.17
N ASP A 467 -33.66 -27.20 2.46
CA ASP A 467 -32.79 -26.32 3.26
C ASP A 467 -32.51 -24.99 2.56
N ILE A 468 -32.31 -24.98 1.23
CA ILE A 468 -32.16 -23.72 0.47
C ILE A 468 -33.45 -22.90 0.51
N SER A 469 -34.59 -23.54 0.29
CA SER A 469 -35.89 -22.85 0.28
C SER A 469 -36.21 -22.24 1.65
N ASN A 470 -35.84 -22.93 2.74
CA ASN A 470 -35.95 -22.38 4.10
C ASN A 470 -35.01 -21.20 4.33
N ARG A 471 -33.74 -21.31 3.90
CA ARG A 471 -32.74 -20.24 4.03
C ARG A 471 -33.04 -19.00 3.19
N LEU A 472 -33.72 -19.14 2.05
CA LEU A 472 -34.23 -17.99 1.28
C LEU A 472 -35.27 -17.18 2.05
N ASN A 473 -35.99 -17.78 2.99
CA ASN A 473 -36.98 -17.09 3.80
C ASN A 473 -36.41 -16.50 5.10
N ASP A 474 -35.36 -17.13 5.64
CA ASP A 474 -34.84 -16.88 6.99
C ASP A 474 -33.37 -16.41 6.99
N HIS A 475 -32.99 -15.61 5.98
CA HIS A 475 -31.65 -15.00 5.90
C HIS A 475 -31.58 -13.69 6.72
N GLU A 476 -30.41 -13.39 7.29
CA GLU A 476 -30.22 -12.19 8.13
C GLU A 476 -29.73 -10.96 7.36
N SER A 477 -29.16 -11.16 6.18
CA SER A 477 -28.53 -10.10 5.37
C SER A 477 -28.59 -10.38 3.87
N GLU A 478 -28.37 -9.34 3.09
CA GLU A 478 -28.28 -9.41 1.64
C GLU A 478 -27.04 -10.19 1.18
N LYS A 479 -25.94 -10.15 1.95
CA LYS A 479 -24.72 -10.91 1.69
C LYS A 479 -24.98 -12.41 1.81
N GLU A 480 -25.68 -12.81 2.88
CA GLU A 480 -26.08 -14.21 3.07
C GLU A 480 -27.01 -14.67 1.94
N LEU A 481 -28.02 -13.87 1.60
CA LEU A 481 -28.91 -14.17 0.47
C LEU A 481 -28.12 -14.36 -0.83
N PHE A 482 -27.17 -13.47 -1.13
CA PHE A 482 -26.31 -13.59 -2.31
C PHE A 482 -25.47 -14.88 -2.31
N TYR A 483 -24.93 -15.29 -1.16
CA TYR A 483 -24.18 -16.53 -1.02
C TYR A 483 -25.05 -17.77 -1.21
N ILE A 484 -26.29 -17.77 -0.69
CA ILE A 484 -27.27 -18.84 -0.92
C ILE A 484 -27.57 -18.96 -2.42
N ILE A 485 -27.87 -17.84 -3.09
CA ILE A 485 -28.23 -17.79 -4.51
C ILE A 485 -27.09 -18.31 -5.39
N ASN A 486 -25.85 -17.86 -5.15
CA ASN A 486 -24.70 -18.33 -5.93
C ASN A 486 -24.38 -19.79 -5.65
N SER A 487 -24.48 -20.25 -4.39
CA SER A 487 -24.26 -21.66 -4.06
C SER A 487 -25.29 -22.55 -4.76
N ALA A 488 -26.57 -22.15 -4.78
CA ALA A 488 -27.62 -22.84 -5.52
C ALA A 488 -27.33 -22.89 -7.01
N LYS A 489 -26.89 -21.76 -7.60
CA LYS A 489 -26.49 -21.70 -9.01
C LYS A 489 -25.33 -22.63 -9.34
N ASN A 490 -24.28 -22.62 -8.53
CA ASN A 490 -23.08 -23.45 -8.70
C ASN A 490 -23.40 -24.95 -8.62
N GLN A 491 -24.39 -25.32 -7.82
CA GLN A 491 -24.87 -26.69 -7.63
C GLN A 491 -26.04 -27.06 -8.58
N ASN A 492 -26.39 -26.20 -9.53
CA ASN A 492 -27.51 -26.38 -10.46
C ASN A 492 -28.87 -26.63 -9.78
N ILE A 493 -29.10 -26.01 -8.61
CA ILE A 493 -30.37 -26.08 -7.90
C ILE A 493 -31.32 -24.99 -8.41
N ASN A 494 -32.50 -25.42 -8.84
CA ASN A 494 -33.57 -24.51 -9.27
C ASN A 494 -34.22 -23.86 -8.05
N LEU A 495 -34.28 -22.53 -8.05
CA LEU A 495 -34.97 -21.74 -7.03
C LEU A 495 -36.36 -21.35 -7.54
N ASP A 496 -37.31 -21.22 -6.62
CA ASP A 496 -38.59 -20.57 -6.91
C ASP A 496 -38.35 -19.09 -7.21
N ILE A 497 -38.72 -18.68 -8.44
CA ILE A 497 -38.47 -17.34 -8.96
C ILE A 497 -39.27 -16.28 -8.20
N ASP A 498 -40.51 -16.58 -7.82
CA ASP A 498 -41.36 -15.63 -7.10
C ASP A 498 -40.81 -15.42 -5.69
N GLN A 499 -40.44 -16.52 -5.01
CA GLN A 499 -39.81 -16.46 -3.69
C GLN A 499 -38.49 -15.68 -3.71
N LEU A 500 -37.65 -15.93 -4.72
CA LEU A 500 -36.38 -15.24 -4.90
C LEU A 500 -36.57 -13.74 -5.16
N SER A 501 -37.52 -13.39 -6.05
CA SER A 501 -37.86 -12.01 -6.35
C SER A 501 -38.30 -11.27 -5.08
N ASP A 502 -39.18 -11.89 -4.27
CA ASP A 502 -39.63 -11.33 -3.00
C ASP A 502 -38.48 -11.16 -2.00
N ALA A 503 -37.58 -12.14 -1.90
CA ALA A 503 -36.41 -12.08 -1.01
C ALA A 503 -35.46 -10.92 -1.37
N ILE A 504 -35.17 -10.74 -2.67
CA ILE A 504 -34.33 -9.64 -3.15
C ILE A 504 -35.01 -8.28 -2.93
N GLN A 505 -36.31 -8.18 -3.22
CA GLN A 505 -37.03 -6.91 -3.18
C GLN A 505 -37.14 -6.31 -1.76
N LYS A 506 -37.03 -7.13 -0.71
CA LYS A 506 -36.98 -6.67 0.70
C LYS A 506 -35.86 -5.67 0.96
N TYR A 507 -34.76 -5.77 0.23
CA TYR A 507 -33.58 -4.91 0.42
C TYR A 507 -33.61 -3.64 -0.43
N PHE A 508 -34.56 -3.50 -1.35
CA PHE A 508 -34.59 -2.35 -2.25
C PHE A 508 -35.14 -1.11 -1.54
N SER A 509 -34.32 -0.05 -1.49
CA SER A 509 -34.74 1.25 -0.95
C SER A 509 -35.23 2.16 -2.07
N GLN A 510 -36.55 2.35 -2.14
CA GLN A 510 -37.17 3.28 -3.10
C GLN A 510 -36.78 4.75 -2.87
N GLN A 511 -36.26 5.10 -1.68
CA GLN A 511 -35.89 6.46 -1.32
C GLN A 511 -34.53 6.87 -1.89
N VAL A 512 -33.54 5.98 -1.78
CA VAL A 512 -32.15 6.26 -2.20
C VAL A 512 -31.86 5.66 -3.57
N GLY A 513 -32.58 4.58 -3.93
CA GLY A 513 -32.48 3.92 -5.22
C GLY A 513 -31.47 2.79 -5.32
N GLY A 514 -30.98 2.27 -4.20
CA GLY A 514 -30.10 1.10 -4.16
C GLY A 514 -30.59 0.04 -3.18
N TYR A 515 -29.74 -0.93 -2.89
CA TYR A 515 -30.04 -2.00 -1.94
C TYR A 515 -29.29 -1.84 -0.62
N THR A 516 -29.93 -2.25 0.47
CA THR A 516 -29.44 -2.11 1.86
C THR A 516 -28.74 -3.38 2.36
N VAL A 517 -27.87 -3.25 3.38
CA VAL A 517 -27.21 -4.40 4.04
C VAL A 517 -28.22 -5.29 4.79
N LYS A 518 -29.14 -4.63 5.50
CA LYS A 518 -30.19 -5.27 6.29
C LYS A 518 -31.51 -4.59 5.95
N ASN A 519 -32.61 -4.98 6.60
CA ASN A 519 -33.90 -4.29 6.50
C ASN A 519 -33.89 -2.84 7.06
N ASP A 520 -32.71 -2.23 7.23
CA ASP A 520 -32.53 -0.83 7.60
C ASP A 520 -32.39 0.04 6.33
N VAL A 521 -33.40 0.88 6.10
CA VAL A 521 -33.56 1.72 4.89
C VAL A 521 -32.41 2.73 4.75
N ASN A 522 -31.69 3.06 5.82
CA ASN A 522 -30.61 4.05 5.81
C ASN A 522 -29.23 3.48 5.41
N ALA A 523 -29.11 2.16 5.21
CA ALA A 523 -27.82 1.50 4.99
C ALA A 523 -27.61 1.06 3.52
N VAL A 524 -28.02 1.89 2.55
CA VAL A 524 -27.82 1.61 1.12
C VAL A 524 -26.35 1.74 0.74
N ASN A 525 -25.80 0.73 0.07
CA ASN A 525 -24.40 0.72 -0.37
C ASN A 525 -24.20 -0.05 -1.68
N LEU A 526 -23.02 0.14 -2.27
CA LEU A 526 -22.61 -0.41 -3.56
C LEU A 526 -22.48 -1.93 -3.55
N TYR A 527 -21.99 -2.52 -2.46
CA TYR A 527 -21.83 -3.97 -2.34
C TYR A 527 -23.18 -4.69 -2.36
N SER A 528 -24.11 -4.23 -1.53
CA SER A 528 -25.48 -4.74 -1.48
C SER A 528 -26.18 -4.57 -2.84
N THR A 529 -26.04 -3.39 -3.44
CA THR A 529 -26.63 -3.08 -4.75
C THR A 529 -26.10 -3.99 -5.85
N PHE A 530 -24.78 -4.17 -5.93
CA PHE A 530 -24.16 -5.10 -6.87
C PHE A 530 -24.66 -6.52 -6.68
N ARG A 531 -24.65 -7.03 -5.45
CA ARG A 531 -25.06 -8.41 -5.13
C ARG A 531 -26.49 -8.69 -5.56
N MET A 532 -27.42 -7.78 -5.28
CA MET A 532 -28.84 -7.96 -5.61
C MET A 532 -29.11 -7.86 -7.10
N VAL A 533 -28.51 -6.89 -7.80
CA VAL A 533 -28.60 -6.78 -9.26
C VAL A 533 -27.99 -8.01 -9.94
N ARG A 534 -26.81 -8.46 -9.47
CA ARG A 534 -26.16 -9.66 -9.99
C ARG A 534 -26.98 -10.93 -9.72
N ALA A 535 -27.63 -11.04 -8.56
CA ALA A 535 -28.54 -12.13 -8.26
C ALA A 535 -29.74 -12.17 -9.22
N LYS A 536 -30.33 -11.02 -9.54
CA LYS A 536 -31.38 -10.91 -10.56
C LYS A 536 -30.88 -11.36 -11.92
N GLU A 537 -29.69 -10.94 -12.33
CA GLU A 537 -29.08 -11.33 -13.60
C GLU A 537 -28.84 -12.85 -13.70
N ILE A 538 -28.30 -13.49 -12.65
CA ILE A 538 -28.01 -14.94 -12.62
C ILE A 538 -29.27 -15.78 -12.88
N TYR A 539 -30.41 -15.34 -12.36
CA TYR A 539 -31.71 -16.01 -12.50
C TYR A 539 -32.65 -15.33 -13.52
N GLN A 540 -32.14 -14.40 -14.31
CA GLN A 540 -32.88 -13.69 -15.37
C GLN A 540 -34.18 -13.01 -14.86
N LEU A 541 -34.14 -12.50 -13.63
CA LEU A 541 -35.24 -11.72 -13.07
C LEU A 541 -35.28 -10.32 -13.71
N PRO A 542 -36.48 -9.76 -13.95
CA PRO A 542 -36.60 -8.44 -14.53
C PRO A 542 -36.06 -7.36 -13.58
N ILE A 543 -35.29 -6.43 -14.12
CA ILE A 543 -34.98 -5.14 -13.50
C ILE A 543 -35.91 -4.12 -14.16
N TYR A 544 -36.86 -3.60 -13.40
CA TYR A 544 -37.85 -2.68 -13.95
C TYR A 544 -37.23 -1.31 -14.25
N GLU A 545 -37.76 -0.58 -15.23
CA GLU A 545 -37.22 0.71 -15.67
C GLU A 545 -37.02 1.72 -14.52
N GLU A 546 -37.96 1.78 -13.58
CA GLU A 546 -37.85 2.67 -12.41
C GLU A 546 -36.74 2.24 -11.44
N GLU A 547 -36.58 0.94 -11.22
CA GLU A 547 -35.50 0.39 -10.41
C GLU A 547 -34.14 0.67 -11.07
N GLN A 548 -34.03 0.43 -12.38
CA GLN A 548 -32.82 0.72 -13.17
C GLN A 548 -32.42 2.19 -13.06
N LYS A 549 -33.36 3.13 -13.25
CA LYS A 549 -33.10 4.58 -13.11
C LYS A 549 -32.63 4.94 -11.71
N GLN A 550 -33.25 4.36 -10.70
CA GLN A 550 -32.91 4.60 -9.30
C GLN A 550 -31.52 4.07 -8.94
N VAL A 551 -31.18 2.85 -9.37
CA VAL A 551 -29.86 2.25 -9.15
C VAL A 551 -28.77 3.02 -9.91
N LEU A 552 -29.03 3.39 -11.17
CA LEU A 552 -28.13 4.25 -11.92
C LEU A 552 -27.89 5.59 -11.21
N HIS A 553 -28.95 6.21 -10.69
CA HIS A 553 -28.82 7.47 -9.96
C HIS A 553 -27.94 7.30 -8.71
N PHE A 554 -28.18 6.25 -7.93
CA PHE A 554 -27.38 5.92 -6.76
C PHE A 554 -25.91 5.71 -7.13
N VAL A 555 -25.60 4.85 -8.10
CA VAL A 555 -24.22 4.52 -8.49
C VAL A 555 -23.49 5.74 -9.07
N ASN A 556 -24.16 6.59 -9.84
CA ASN A 556 -23.57 7.84 -10.35
C ASN A 556 -23.19 8.83 -9.25
N ASN A 557 -23.91 8.82 -8.13
CA ASN A 557 -23.59 9.69 -6.99
C ASN A 557 -22.46 9.12 -6.12
N LEU A 558 -22.00 7.89 -6.38
CA LEU A 558 -20.84 7.28 -5.71
C LEU A 558 -19.52 7.55 -6.43
N THR A 559 -19.54 8.16 -7.63
CA THR A 559 -18.31 8.38 -8.41
C THR A 559 -17.42 9.42 -7.74
N GLY A 560 -16.16 9.06 -7.48
CA GLY A 560 -15.16 10.00 -6.98
C GLY A 560 -14.62 10.91 -8.08
N GLU A 561 -14.15 12.12 -7.72
CA GLU A 561 -13.62 13.12 -8.64
C GLU A 561 -12.40 12.64 -9.44
N LYS A 562 -11.63 11.71 -8.87
CA LYS A 562 -10.46 11.09 -9.52
C LYS A 562 -10.79 9.77 -10.21
N GLY A 563 -12.08 9.42 -10.31
CA GLY A 563 -12.56 8.13 -10.77
C GLY A 563 -12.84 7.18 -9.61
N GLY A 564 -13.15 5.93 -9.95
CA GLY A 564 -13.58 4.93 -8.98
C GLY A 564 -15.02 5.14 -8.50
N TYR A 565 -15.46 4.27 -7.59
CA TYR A 565 -16.78 4.36 -6.94
C TYR A 565 -16.62 4.10 -5.45
N PHE A 566 -17.22 4.96 -4.64
CA PHE A 566 -17.30 4.79 -3.20
C PHE A 566 -18.34 3.73 -2.82
N ILE A 567 -18.17 3.11 -1.66
CA ILE A 567 -19.06 2.05 -1.16
C ILE A 567 -20.43 2.62 -0.78
N GLN A 568 -20.47 3.83 -0.23
CA GLN A 568 -21.70 4.51 0.16
C GLN A 568 -21.58 6.00 -0.15
N LEU A 569 -22.70 6.72 -0.10
CA LEU A 569 -22.70 8.15 -0.35
C LEU A 569 -21.81 8.84 0.70
N PRO A 570 -20.83 9.65 0.27
CA PRO A 570 -19.96 10.36 1.20
C PRO A 570 -20.77 11.38 2.01
N GLU A 571 -20.55 11.40 3.33
CA GLU A 571 -21.17 12.37 4.24
C GLU A 571 -20.46 13.72 4.20
N ASP A 572 -19.15 13.71 3.92
CA ASP A 572 -18.32 14.90 3.78
C ASP A 572 -18.09 15.27 2.31
N GLN A 573 -17.69 16.53 2.07
CA GLN A 573 -17.33 17.01 0.73
C GLN A 573 -15.85 16.72 0.39
N SER A 574 -15.14 15.96 1.23
CA SER A 574 -13.70 15.74 1.06
C SER A 574 -13.47 14.40 0.38
N ASP A 575 -13.42 14.42 -0.95
CA ASP A 575 -13.14 13.23 -1.77
C ASP A 575 -11.89 12.47 -1.30
N VAL A 576 -10.85 13.17 -0.84
CA VAL A 576 -9.62 12.54 -0.32
C VAL A 576 -9.90 11.64 0.89
N ASN A 577 -10.73 12.08 1.84
CA ASN A 577 -11.08 11.26 3.01
C ASN A 577 -11.96 10.08 2.59
N ASN A 578 -12.84 10.28 1.62
CA ASN A 578 -13.70 9.21 1.11
C ASN A 578 -12.90 8.08 0.44
N TYR A 579 -11.74 8.37 -0.15
CA TYR A 579 -10.82 7.32 -0.62
C TYR A 579 -10.17 6.49 0.51
N SER A 580 -10.12 6.98 1.74
CA SER A 580 -9.66 6.19 2.90
C SER A 580 -10.72 5.18 3.33
N ASP A 581 -11.92 5.69 3.59
CA ASP A 581 -12.90 4.94 4.38
C ASP A 581 -13.92 4.24 3.49
N LEU A 582 -14.16 4.78 2.30
CA LEU A 582 -15.25 4.38 1.41
C LEU A 582 -14.77 3.83 0.06
N PHE A 583 -13.48 3.59 -0.15
CA PHE A 583 -12.97 3.08 -1.43
C PHE A 583 -12.22 1.75 -1.31
N THR A 584 -12.56 0.82 -2.19
CA THR A 584 -11.82 -0.44 -2.39
C THR A 584 -11.81 -0.79 -3.88
N LEU A 585 -10.86 -1.64 -4.31
CA LEU A 585 -10.86 -2.16 -5.68
C LEU A 585 -12.10 -3.04 -5.97
N GLU A 586 -12.66 -3.69 -4.95
CA GLU A 586 -13.95 -4.39 -5.07
C GLU A 586 -15.10 -3.44 -5.38
N GLY A 587 -15.21 -2.34 -4.62
CA GLY A 587 -16.22 -1.31 -4.85
C GLY A 587 -16.06 -0.69 -6.22
N PHE A 588 -14.83 -0.42 -6.62
CA PHE A 588 -14.53 0.07 -7.96
C PHE A 588 -15.04 -0.89 -9.05
N TYR A 589 -14.69 -2.18 -8.97
CA TYR A 589 -15.19 -3.20 -9.90
C TYR A 589 -16.73 -3.21 -9.96
N TYR A 590 -17.40 -3.21 -8.80
CA TYR A 590 -18.86 -3.27 -8.72
C TYR A 590 -19.54 -2.06 -9.35
N GLY A 591 -19.02 -0.86 -9.12
CA GLY A 591 -19.54 0.36 -9.74
C GLY A 591 -19.39 0.33 -11.26
N VAL A 592 -18.21 -0.05 -11.78
CA VAL A 592 -18.01 -0.22 -13.23
C VAL A 592 -18.95 -1.27 -13.81
N TYR A 593 -19.10 -2.41 -13.12
CA TYR A 593 -20.00 -3.48 -13.54
C TYR A 593 -21.45 -3.00 -13.67
N LEU A 594 -21.97 -2.36 -12.62
CA LEU A 594 -23.35 -1.88 -12.58
C LEU A 594 -23.59 -0.81 -13.65
N MET A 595 -22.66 0.13 -13.81
CA MET A 595 -22.78 1.18 -14.82
C MET A 595 -22.75 0.65 -16.24
N GLN A 596 -22.00 -0.42 -16.53
CA GLN A 596 -22.04 -1.08 -17.83
C GLN A 596 -23.37 -1.81 -18.02
N LEU A 597 -23.74 -2.69 -17.08
CA LEU A 597 -24.95 -3.51 -17.18
C LEU A 597 -26.23 -2.69 -17.33
N LEU A 598 -26.34 -1.57 -16.61
CA LEU A 598 -27.58 -0.78 -16.56
C LEU A 598 -27.65 0.33 -17.63
N ASN A 599 -26.59 0.59 -18.39
CA ASN A 599 -26.62 1.54 -19.52
C ASN A 599 -26.74 0.86 -20.90
N GLU A 600 -26.71 -0.48 -20.94
CA GLU A 600 -27.10 -1.29 -22.09
C GLU A 600 -28.63 -1.39 -22.20
#